data_AF-A0A969QXU2-F1
#
_entry.id   AF-A0A969QXU2-F1
#
_cell.length_a   1.000
_cell.length_b   1.000
_cell.length_c   1.000
_cell.angle_alpha   90.00
_cell.angle_beta   90.00
_cell.angle_gamma   90.00
#
_symmetry.space_group_name_H-M   'P 1'
#
loop_
_entity.id
_entity.type
_entity.pdbx_description
1 polymer ?
#
loop_
_entity_poly.entity_id
_entity_poly.type
_entity_poly.pdbx_seq_one_letter_code
_entity_poly.pdbx_strand_id
1 'polypeptide(L)' 'MKIGFIGYGSMAEALASKWVTKHSLFIGGRNLEKAEKLAKKLGTDIKFGSEEEAASFGEIVV' A
#
# COMPACT_ATOMS: atom_id res chain seq x y z
N MET A 1 6.43 -3.47 11.05
CA MET A 1 4.97 -3.39 11.28
C MET A 1 4.25 -3.62 9.97
N LYS A 2 2.97 -4.00 10.02
CA LYS A 2 2.08 -4.05 8.87
C LYS A 2 1.39 -2.71 8.71
N ILE A 3 1.53 -2.09 7.54
CA ILE A 3 0.93 -0.79 7.24
C ILE A 3 0.00 -0.96 6.04
N GLY A 4 -1.27 -0.61 6.23
CA GLY A 4 -2.25 -0.53 5.15
C GLY A 4 -2.33 0.91 4.64
N PHE A 5 -2.00 1.12 3.36
CA PHE A 5 -2.23 2.39 2.69
C PHE A 5 -3.61 2.40 2.06
N ILE A 6 -4.44 3.39 2.36
CA ILE A 6 -5.72 3.65 1.68
C ILE A 6 -5.50 4.77 0.67
N GLY A 7 -5.24 4.37 -0.56
CA GLY A 7 -4.97 5.26 -1.68
C GLY A 7 -3.61 5.03 -2.32
N TYR A 8 -3.48 5.58 -3.52
CA TYR A 8 -2.34 5.37 -4.43
C TYR A 8 -1.93 6.68 -5.13
N GLY A 9 -2.19 7.81 -4.47
CA GLY A 9 -1.80 9.13 -4.96
C GLY A 9 -0.33 9.45 -4.71
N SER A 10 0.09 10.65 -5.08
CA SER A 10 1.48 11.11 -4.92
C SER A 10 1.98 11.02 -3.48
N MET A 11 1.13 11.33 -2.50
CA MET A 11 1.48 11.23 -1.08
C MET A 11 1.68 9.79 -0.62
N ALA A 12 0.80 8.88 -1.04
CA ALA A 12 0.92 7.45 -0.74
C ALA A 12 2.22 6.89 -1.33
N GLU A 13 2.53 7.24 -2.58
CA GLU A 13 3.80 6.84 -3.21
C GLU A 13 5.02 7.36 -2.45
N ALA A 14 5.02 8.65 -2.12
CA ALA A 14 6.15 9.28 -1.44
C ALA A 14 6.42 8.61 -0.07
N LEU A 15 5.39 8.37 0.74
CA LEU A 15 5.52 7.73 2.04
C LEU A 15 5.87 6.25 1.91
N ALA A 16 5.14 5.50 1.07
CA ALA A 16 5.36 4.07 0.89
C ALA A 16 6.78 3.77 0.39
N SER A 17 7.35 4.58 -0.51
CA SER A 17 8.72 4.40 -1.02
C SER A 17 9.80 4.48 0.08
N LYS A 18 9.53 5.21 1.17
CA LYS A 18 10.46 5.34 2.31
C LYS A 18 10.29 4.23 3.34
N TRP A 19 9.11 3.62 3.39
CA TRP A 19 8.75 2.66 4.44
C TRP A 19 8.82 1.21 3.96
N VAL A 20 8.79 0.98 2.65
CA VAL A 20 8.80 -0.36 2.04
C VAL A 20 10.00 -1.22 2.44
N THR A 21 11.14 -0.60 2.75
CA THR A 21 12.36 -1.32 3.17
C THR A 21 12.37 -1.70 4.64
N LYS A 22 11.44 -1.18 5.45
CA LYS A 22 11.40 -1.36 6.91
C LYS A 22 10.12 -2.05 7.40
N HIS A 23 9.06 -1.99 6.62
CA HIS A 23 7.72 -2.39 7.03
C HIS A 23 7.03 -3.18 5.92
N SER A 24 6.13 -4.07 6.30
CA SER A 24 5.29 -4.81 5.35
C SER A 24 4.13 -3.91 4.94
N LEU A 25 4.01 -3.64 3.66
CA LEU A 25 3.00 -2.72 3.13
C LEU A 25 1.89 -3.47 2.39
N PHE A 26 0.69 -2.92 2.47
CA PHE A 26 -0.45 -3.27 1.61
C PHE A 26 -1.01 -1.98 1.01
N ILE A 27 -1.12 -1.91 -0.32
CA ILE A 27 -1.71 -0.77 -1.02
C ILE A 27 -3.18 -1.09 -1.35
N GLY A 28 -4.10 -0.43 -0.66
CA GLY A 28 -5.53 -0.54 -0.86
C GLY A 28 -6.11 0.64 -1.61
N GLY A 29 -7.19 0.41 -2.35
CA GLY A 29 -7.94 1.50 -2.96
C GLY A 29 -9.14 1.03 -3.77
N ARG A 30 -10.08 1.95 -4.03
CA ARG A 30 -11.27 1.69 -4.88
C ARG A 30 -10.97 1.24 -6.31
N ASN A 31 -9.75 1.47 -6.81
CA ASN A 31 -9.33 1.02 -8.14
C ASN A 31 -8.13 0.08 -7.98
N LEU A 32 -8.38 -1.21 -8.24
CA LEU A 32 -7.39 -2.28 -8.08
C LEU A 32 -6.19 -2.10 -9.01
N GLU A 33 -6.38 -1.68 -10.26
CA GLU A 33 -5.29 -1.47 -11.21
C GLU A 33 -4.31 -0.38 -10.73
N LYS A 34 -4.84 0.70 -10.13
CA LYS A 34 -3.99 1.77 -9.58
C LYS A 34 -3.25 1.33 -8.31
N ALA A 35 -3.89 0.54 -7.46
CA ALA A 35 -3.25 -0.04 -6.28
C ALA A 35 -2.12 -1.00 -6.68
N GLU A 36 -2.39 -1.89 -7.64
CA GLU A 36 -1.41 -2.81 -8.22
C GLU A 36 -0.24 -2.06 -8.86
N LYS A 37 -0.53 -1.01 -9.65
CA LYS A 37 0.50 -0.20 -10.31
C LYS A 37 1.45 0.42 -9.29
N LEU A 38 0.94 0.96 -8.18
CA LEU A 38 1.79 1.50 -7.12
C LEU A 38 2.57 0.39 -6.42
N ALA A 39 1.93 -0.73 -6.07
CA ALA A 39 2.60 -1.87 -5.44
C ALA A 39 3.79 -2.38 -6.28
N LYS A 40 3.58 -2.59 -7.59
CA LYS A 40 4.65 -2.99 -8.54
C LYS A 40 5.78 -1.97 -8.64
N LYS A 41 5.46 -0.67 -8.54
CA LYS A 41 6.47 0.40 -8.54
C LYS A 41 7.32 0.39 -7.27
N LEU A 42 6.74 -0.03 -6.14
CA LEU A 42 7.41 -0.11 -4.85
C LEU A 42 8.26 -1.39 -4.71
N GLY A 43 7.91 -2.49 -5.40
CA GLY A 43 8.70 -3.73 -5.43
C GLY A 43 7.88 -4.97 -5.81
N THR A 44 8.50 -6.14 -5.76
CA THR A 44 7.89 -7.43 -6.14
C THR A 44 6.98 -8.04 -5.07
N ASP A 45 7.20 -7.73 -3.79
CA ASP A 45 6.51 -8.39 -2.67
C ASP A 45 5.54 -7.47 -1.90
N ILE A 46 4.97 -6.48 -2.62
CA ILE A 46 4.01 -5.54 -2.05
C ILE A 46 2.60 -6.02 -2.32
N LYS A 47 1.84 -6.23 -1.25
CA LYS A 47 0.44 -6.63 -1.35
C LYS A 47 -0.40 -5.46 -1.84
N PHE A 48 -1.47 -5.75 -2.56
CA PHE A 48 -2.43 -4.76 -2.99
C PHE A 48 -3.83 -5.37 -3.05
N GLY A 49 -4.85 -4.51 -3.04
CA GLY A 49 -6.24 -4.94 -3.03
C GLY A 49 -7.20 -3.80 -2.72
N SER A 50 -8.33 -4.13 -2.10
CA SER A 50 -9.34 -3.16 -1.70
C SER A 50 -8.93 -2.32 -0.48
N GLU A 51 -9.71 -1.29 -0.16
CA GLU A 51 -9.49 -0.45 1.02
C GLU A 51 -9.72 -1.25 2.31
N GLU A 52 -10.72 -2.13 2.31
CA GLU A 52 -11.04 -3.04 3.41
C GLU A 52 -9.92 -4.06 3.66
N GLU A 53 -9.33 -4.62 2.60
CA GLU A 53 -8.21 -5.54 2.71
C GLU A 53 -6.97 -4.84 3.30
N ALA A 54 -6.69 -3.61 2.86
CA ALA A 54 -5.60 -2.80 3.42
C ALA A 54 -5.82 -2.47 4.89
N ALA A 55 -7.04 -2.03 5.24
CA ALA A 55 -7.42 -1.72 6.62
C ALA A 55 -7.33 -2.96 7.53
N SER A 56 -7.70 -4.15 7.02
CA SER A 56 -7.63 -5.40 7.78
C SER A 56 -6.20 -5.93 7.92
N PHE A 57 -5.34 -5.65 6.95
CA PHE A 57 -3.93 -6.05 6.98
C PHE A 57 -3.10 -5.20 7.96
N GLY A 58 -3.34 -3.89 7.98
CA GLY A 58 -2.53 -2.92 8.71
C GLY A 58 -2.73 -2.97 10.22
N GLU A 59 -1.62 -2.98 10.96
CA GLU A 59 -1.61 -2.55 12.37
C GLU A 59 -1.79 -1.02 12.47
N ILE A 60 -1.36 -0.32 11.42
CA ILE A 60 -1.54 1.11 11.20
C ILE A 60 -2.13 1.29 9.80
N VAL A 61 -3.12 2.19 9.69
CA VAL A 61 -3.75 2.57 8.42
C VAL A 61 -3.40 4.02 8.11
N VAL A 62 -2.99 4.29 6.87
CA VAL A 62 -2.53 5.62 6.40
C VAL A 62 -3.19 5.98 5.09
#